data_AF-A0A9P5YUL3-F1
#
_entry.id   AF-A0A9P5YUL3-F1
#
_cell.length_a   1.000
_cell.length_b   1.000
_cell.length_c   1.000
_cell.angle_alpha   90.00
_cell.angle_beta   90.00
_cell.angle_gamma   90.00
#
_symmetry.space_group_name_H-M   'P 1'
#
loop_
_entity.id
_entity.type
_entity.pdbx_description
1 polymer ?
#
loop_
_entity_poly.entity_id
_entity_poly.type
_entity_poly.pdbx_seq_one_letter_code
_entity_poly.pdbx_strand_id
1 'polypeptide(L)'
;MSWPSPRRLRGFMLFAVLLYIWSYWIGYILMESPLYSMAFPPSPPSLKDVVDAALDEEISKFLRSVDYSARKPSRESLRKKTLQSALLCAVRRGTWRFKVTSNQTVWPSFATYELCPGAYSNSTSTSETASIDVCEHLPGKRVLFVGPDATYYLHSLWLASLEKHEHRSHTCLGPAFCTFHNICRQPIFEGDASVLYEGLVEKAPSKNVLMATNSSLLQYALSSTLHPSKIEKDDVPAEIITDQNVDMVFDNLSWLRRARSADILVINRGPLPAPSEPTAPFNDTDSDEWRFAEKLCTQRNYFNAGRCNESLSSRLFNAALHATINRFLPAILQSLQAITNDPDISKASLIWHSSWFMQPSCAIANLSLNLNSSMPLIPEIWSADNPCLVDPQTFYYNSQAHFNFAYIPLTMSSYAKPSSARFLEPETHQDLSSDSKDCLRHPWPTFGVESLEAIFFGALGKVLRNVV
;
A
#
# COMPACT_ATOMS: atom_id res chain seq x y z
N MET A 1 16.61 -65.24 39.37
CA MET A 1 16.96 -64.67 38.05
C MET A 1 18.40 -64.18 38.09
N SER A 2 19.25 -64.61 37.17
CA SER A 2 20.65 -64.17 37.08
C SER A 2 20.78 -63.02 36.08
N TRP A 3 21.35 -61.88 36.50
CA TRP A 3 21.58 -60.74 35.62
C TRP A 3 22.66 -61.06 34.57
N PRO A 4 22.50 -60.62 33.30
CA PRO A 4 23.50 -60.87 32.26
C PRO A 4 24.80 -60.11 32.57
N SER A 5 25.95 -60.77 32.37
CA SER A 5 27.25 -60.16 32.71
C SER A 5 27.50 -58.84 31.94
N PRO A 6 28.22 -57.85 32.53
CA PRO A 6 28.40 -56.53 31.93
C PRO A 6 28.99 -56.52 30.52
N ARG A 7 29.77 -57.55 30.15
CA ARG A 7 30.31 -57.72 28.79
C ARG A 7 29.21 -57.97 27.75
N ARG A 8 28.16 -58.74 28.08
CA ARG A 8 27.00 -58.93 27.19
C ARG A 8 26.17 -57.66 27.04
N LEU A 9 25.99 -56.91 28.14
CA LEU A 9 25.25 -55.63 28.10
C LEU A 9 25.91 -54.60 27.17
N ARG A 10 27.24 -54.47 27.22
CA ARG A 10 27.99 -53.57 26.33
C ARG A 10 27.88 -53.98 24.85
N GLY A 11 27.95 -55.28 24.54
CA GLY A 11 27.76 -55.76 23.18
C GLY A 11 26.37 -55.44 22.62
N PHE A 12 25.32 -55.63 23.45
CA PHE A 12 23.94 -55.34 23.06
C PHE A 12 23.69 -53.83 22.85
N MET A 13 24.24 -52.97 23.73
CA MET A 13 24.22 -51.51 23.55
C MET A 13 24.89 -51.08 22.24
N LEU A 14 26.07 -51.62 21.93
CA LEU A 14 26.79 -51.26 20.70
C LEU A 14 26.00 -51.69 19.45
N PHE A 15 25.41 -52.88 19.46
CA PHE A 15 24.57 -53.37 18.36
C PHE A 15 23.30 -52.54 18.17
N ALA A 16 22.63 -52.12 19.25
CA ALA A 16 21.47 -51.25 19.19
C ALA A 16 21.81 -49.85 18.61
N VAL A 17 22.95 -49.27 19.02
CA VAL A 17 23.44 -47.99 18.46
C VAL A 17 23.78 -48.12 16.97
N LEU A 18 24.43 -49.20 16.57
CA LEU A 18 24.76 -49.46 15.16
C LEU A 18 23.49 -49.66 14.31
N LEU A 19 22.48 -50.38 14.81
CA LEU A 19 21.18 -50.51 14.14
C LEU A 19 20.46 -49.16 13.99
N TYR A 20 20.51 -48.30 15.01
CA TYR A 20 19.91 -46.96 14.96
C TYR A 20 20.60 -46.05 13.94
N ILE A 21 21.95 -46.06 13.90
CA ILE A 21 22.72 -45.29 12.91
C ILE A 21 22.44 -45.81 11.50
N TRP A 22 22.35 -47.14 11.32
CA TRP A 22 22.09 -47.77 10.03
C TRP A 22 20.67 -47.51 9.52
N SER A 23 19.64 -47.56 10.39
CA SER A 23 18.27 -47.24 9.99
C SER A 23 18.09 -45.76 9.66
N TYR A 24 18.76 -44.86 10.40
CA TYR A 24 18.80 -43.43 10.07
C TYR A 24 19.46 -43.18 8.71
N TRP A 25 20.62 -43.79 8.44
CA TRP A 25 21.32 -43.67 7.16
C TRP A 25 20.53 -44.25 5.97
N ILE A 26 19.81 -45.36 6.16
CA ILE A 26 18.93 -45.91 5.12
C ILE A 26 17.72 -45.00 4.89
N GLY A 27 17.11 -44.44 5.94
CA GLY A 27 16.06 -43.43 5.79
C GLY A 27 16.54 -42.23 4.98
N TYR A 28 17.73 -41.72 5.27
CA TYR A 28 18.35 -40.60 4.57
C TYR A 28 18.63 -40.93 3.08
N ILE A 29 19.30 -42.05 2.79
CA ILE A 29 19.60 -42.51 1.43
C ILE A 29 18.32 -42.75 0.61
N LEU A 30 17.26 -43.29 1.23
CA LEU A 30 15.98 -43.49 0.54
C LEU A 30 15.29 -42.16 0.22
N MET A 31 15.31 -41.18 1.14
CA MET A 31 14.73 -39.85 0.90
C MET A 31 15.48 -39.02 -0.14
N GLU A 32 16.82 -39.09 -0.19
CA GLU A 32 17.62 -38.45 -1.26
C GLU A 32 17.60 -39.23 -2.59
N SER A 33 17.03 -40.44 -2.63
CA SER A 33 17.04 -41.23 -3.87
C SER A 33 16.16 -40.58 -4.95
N PRO A 34 16.65 -40.42 -6.21
CA PRO A 34 15.84 -39.83 -7.27
C PRO A 34 14.61 -40.68 -7.64
N LEU A 35 14.59 -41.96 -7.24
CA LEU A 35 13.40 -42.81 -7.33
C LEU A 35 12.28 -42.38 -6.37
N TYR A 36 12.61 -41.90 -5.17
CA TYR A 36 11.61 -41.35 -4.23
C TYR A 36 10.99 -40.07 -4.77
N SER A 37 11.79 -39.23 -5.44
CA SER A 37 11.32 -38.05 -6.19
C SER A 37 10.46 -38.37 -7.43
N MET A 38 10.39 -39.64 -7.86
CA MET A 38 9.46 -40.11 -8.91
C MET A 38 8.23 -40.83 -8.33
N ALA A 39 8.30 -41.31 -7.09
CA ALA A 39 7.22 -42.06 -6.44
C ALA A 39 6.05 -41.17 -6.00
N PHE A 40 6.33 -39.90 -5.71
CA PHE A 40 5.31 -38.88 -5.45
C PHE A 40 5.29 -37.88 -6.60
N PRO A 41 4.17 -37.72 -7.33
CA PRO A 41 4.04 -36.57 -8.23
C PRO A 41 4.17 -35.28 -7.39
N PRO A 42 4.83 -34.23 -7.90
CA PRO A 42 4.95 -32.99 -7.16
C PRO A 42 3.56 -32.48 -6.80
N SER A 43 3.37 -32.06 -5.54
CA SER A 43 2.12 -31.48 -5.08
C SER A 43 1.69 -30.37 -6.05
N PRO A 44 0.42 -30.34 -6.49
CA PRO A 44 -0.01 -29.33 -7.46
C PRO A 44 0.32 -27.94 -6.89
N PRO A 45 0.93 -27.03 -7.68
CA PRO A 45 1.45 -25.77 -7.16
C PRO A 45 0.35 -25.00 -6.44
N SER A 46 0.65 -24.33 -5.34
CA SER A 46 -0.39 -23.58 -4.61
C SER A 46 -0.97 -22.47 -5.49
N LEU A 47 -2.12 -21.90 -5.11
CA LEU A 47 -2.66 -20.73 -5.81
C LEU A 47 -1.59 -19.63 -5.88
N LYS A 48 -0.91 -19.36 -4.76
CA LYS A 48 0.19 -18.39 -4.64
C LYS A 48 1.34 -18.66 -5.62
N ASP A 49 1.72 -19.92 -5.86
CA ASP A 49 2.88 -20.21 -6.72
C ASP A 49 2.57 -20.04 -8.22
N VAL A 50 1.33 -20.36 -8.64
CA VAL A 50 0.84 -20.06 -10.00
C VAL A 50 0.71 -18.55 -10.20
N VAL A 51 0.26 -17.86 -9.17
CA VAL A 51 0.13 -16.39 -9.11
C VAL A 51 1.48 -15.70 -9.25
N ASP A 52 2.45 -16.04 -8.40
CA ASP A 52 3.78 -15.42 -8.42
C ASP A 52 4.45 -15.64 -9.78
N ALA A 53 4.31 -16.84 -10.36
CA ALA A 53 4.84 -17.15 -11.69
C ALA A 53 4.19 -16.33 -12.82
N ALA A 54 2.87 -16.18 -12.82
CA ALA A 54 2.15 -15.37 -13.83
C ALA A 54 2.49 -13.87 -13.72
N LEU A 55 2.66 -13.38 -12.49
CA LEU A 55 3.12 -12.01 -12.22
C LEU A 55 4.57 -11.81 -12.67
N ASP A 56 5.49 -12.68 -12.26
CA ASP A 56 6.91 -12.59 -12.63
C ASP A 56 7.12 -12.70 -14.14
N GLU A 57 6.33 -13.48 -14.88
CA GLU A 57 6.40 -13.53 -16.34
C GLU A 57 5.99 -12.20 -17.00
N GLU A 58 4.80 -11.67 -16.66
CA GLU A 58 4.26 -10.44 -17.24
C GLU A 58 5.08 -9.21 -16.81
N ILE A 59 5.58 -9.19 -15.58
CA ILE A 59 6.49 -8.15 -15.09
C ILE A 59 7.86 -8.28 -15.73
N SER A 60 8.36 -9.49 -16.02
CA SER A 60 9.57 -9.66 -16.82
C SER A 60 9.38 -9.22 -18.27
N LYS A 61 8.18 -9.32 -18.86
CA LYS A 61 7.87 -8.71 -20.17
C LYS A 61 7.85 -7.18 -20.06
N PHE A 62 7.17 -6.63 -19.06
CA PHE A 62 7.12 -5.20 -18.78
C PHE A 62 8.52 -4.60 -18.59
N LEU A 63 9.32 -5.14 -17.66
CA LEU A 63 10.71 -4.71 -17.37
C LEU A 63 11.69 -4.87 -18.55
N ARG A 64 11.32 -5.59 -19.62
CA ARG A 64 12.06 -5.66 -20.89
C ARG A 64 11.57 -4.66 -21.94
N SER A 65 10.31 -4.22 -21.88
CA SER A 65 9.79 -3.12 -22.70
C SER A 65 10.18 -1.74 -22.15
N VAL A 66 10.41 -1.66 -20.84
CA VAL A 66 11.17 -0.60 -20.18
C VAL A 66 12.65 -0.79 -20.50
N ASP A 67 13.33 0.22 -21.05
CA ASP A 67 14.77 0.12 -21.34
C ASP A 67 15.62 0.16 -20.06
N TYR A 68 15.74 -1.00 -19.42
CA TYR A 68 16.50 -1.22 -18.19
C TYR A 68 18.03 -1.26 -18.41
N SER A 69 18.49 -1.23 -19.67
CA SER A 69 19.75 -1.84 -20.11
C SER A 69 21.05 -1.24 -19.55
N ALA A 70 21.03 -0.01 -19.01
CA ALA A 70 22.23 0.84 -18.97
C ALA A 70 22.65 1.40 -17.59
N ARG A 71 21.91 1.17 -16.49
CA ARG A 71 22.21 1.80 -15.18
C ARG A 71 22.57 0.80 -14.09
N LYS A 72 23.82 0.85 -13.62
CA LYS A 72 24.24 0.19 -12.37
C LYS A 72 23.42 0.74 -11.19
N PRO A 73 22.98 -0.12 -10.24
CA PRO A 73 22.23 0.34 -9.07
C PRO A 73 23.07 1.29 -8.23
N SER A 74 22.54 2.48 -7.95
CA SER A 74 23.20 3.48 -7.10
C SER A 74 23.12 3.10 -5.61
N ARG A 75 23.96 3.72 -4.77
CA ARG A 75 23.84 3.61 -3.30
C ARG A 75 22.45 4.02 -2.79
N GLU A 76 21.78 4.95 -3.47
CA GLU A 76 20.40 5.34 -3.13
C GLU A 76 19.37 4.29 -3.59
N SER A 77 19.58 3.61 -4.72
CA SER A 77 18.76 2.45 -5.14
C SER A 77 18.82 1.32 -4.12
N LEU A 78 20.01 1.01 -3.58
CA LEU A 78 20.17 0.01 -2.52
C LEU A 78 19.42 0.41 -1.24
N ARG A 79 19.54 1.69 -0.80
CA ARG A 79 18.80 2.21 0.36
C ARG A 79 17.27 2.10 0.17
N LYS A 80 16.76 2.41 -1.03
CA LYS A 80 15.33 2.25 -1.38
C LYS A 80 14.90 0.79 -1.29
N LYS A 81 15.69 -0.14 -1.83
CA LYS A 81 15.41 -1.58 -1.73
C LYS A 81 15.40 -2.09 -0.29
N THR A 82 16.31 -1.63 0.57
CA THR A 82 16.28 -1.95 2.01
C THR A 82 14.99 -1.46 2.67
N LEU A 83 14.62 -0.19 2.44
CA LEU A 83 13.40 0.42 2.97
C LEU A 83 12.15 -0.37 2.54
N GLN A 84 12.05 -0.68 1.25
CA GLN A 84 10.97 -1.49 0.67
C GLN A 84 10.92 -2.92 1.23
N SER A 85 12.06 -3.48 1.65
CA SER A 85 12.11 -4.79 2.29
C SER A 85 11.64 -4.73 3.75
N ALA A 86 11.95 -3.66 4.47
CA ALA A 86 11.44 -3.40 5.82
C ALA A 86 9.92 -3.17 5.81
N LEU A 87 9.45 -2.31 4.90
CA LEU A 87 8.04 -2.08 4.56
C LEU A 87 7.29 -3.39 4.29
N LEU A 88 7.77 -4.19 3.34
CA LEU A 88 7.12 -5.44 2.96
C LEU A 88 7.15 -6.46 4.11
N CYS A 89 8.15 -6.42 4.99
CA CYS A 89 8.16 -7.20 6.23
C CYS A 89 7.07 -6.74 7.19
N ALA A 90 6.98 -5.44 7.48
CA ALA A 90 5.99 -4.88 8.40
C ALA A 90 4.56 -5.15 7.91
N VAL A 91 4.29 -4.98 6.61
CA VAL A 91 3.00 -5.26 5.97
C VAL A 91 2.67 -6.77 5.94
N ARG A 92 3.68 -7.66 5.86
CA ARG A 92 3.47 -9.13 5.88
C ARG A 92 3.41 -9.75 7.28
N ARG A 93 3.95 -9.10 8.31
CA ARG A 93 4.03 -9.64 9.69
C ARG A 93 3.21 -8.87 10.72
N GLY A 94 2.80 -7.64 10.42
CA GLY A 94 1.95 -6.87 11.30
C GLY A 94 0.53 -7.43 11.33
N THR A 95 -0.01 -7.61 12.54
CA THR A 95 -1.29 -8.28 12.78
C THR A 95 -2.38 -7.28 13.16
N TRP A 96 -3.58 -7.43 12.59
CA TRP A 96 -4.77 -6.76 13.12
C TRP A 96 -5.21 -7.46 14.41
N ARG A 97 -5.23 -6.72 15.52
CA ARG A 97 -5.61 -7.21 16.85
C ARG A 97 -6.73 -6.36 17.41
N PHE A 98 -7.74 -7.00 17.99
CA PHE A 98 -8.79 -6.31 18.71
C PHE A 98 -8.29 -5.86 20.09
N LYS A 99 -8.00 -4.56 20.24
CA LYS A 99 -7.68 -3.91 21.51
C LYS A 99 -8.98 -3.61 22.24
N VAL A 100 -9.16 -4.24 23.40
CA VAL A 100 -10.26 -3.91 24.31
C VAL A 100 -9.85 -2.65 25.10
N THR A 101 -10.66 -1.61 25.07
CA THR A 101 -10.42 -0.40 25.89
C THR A 101 -11.05 -0.54 27.27
N SER A 102 -10.77 0.41 28.18
CA SER A 102 -11.41 0.51 29.50
C SER A 102 -12.94 0.51 29.45
N ASN A 103 -13.52 0.92 28.32
CA ASN A 103 -14.95 1.11 28.13
C ASN A 103 -15.61 -0.11 27.45
N GLN A 104 -14.97 -1.29 27.53
CA GLN A 104 -15.36 -2.56 26.91
C GLN A 104 -15.46 -2.57 25.38
N THR A 105 -15.24 -1.45 24.69
CA THR A 105 -15.24 -1.40 23.23
C THR A 105 -14.01 -2.09 22.65
N VAL A 106 -14.27 -2.91 21.61
CA VAL A 106 -13.35 -3.89 21.03
C VAL A 106 -12.92 -3.41 19.65
N TRP A 107 -11.73 -2.83 19.53
CA TRP A 107 -11.30 -2.09 18.33
C TRP A 107 -10.15 -2.76 17.59
N PRO A 108 -10.23 -2.99 16.26
CA PRO A 108 -9.09 -3.46 15.48
C PRO A 108 -7.96 -2.42 15.49
N SER A 109 -6.74 -2.89 15.73
CA SER A 109 -5.51 -2.10 15.74
C SER A 109 -4.41 -2.88 15.04
N PHE A 110 -3.63 -2.20 14.19
CA PHE A 110 -2.51 -2.83 13.50
C PHE A 110 -1.27 -2.78 14.39
N ALA A 111 -0.73 -3.94 14.74
CA ALA A 111 0.51 -4.05 15.53
C ALA A 111 1.61 -4.65 14.65
N THR A 112 2.68 -3.89 14.39
CA THR A 112 3.89 -4.37 13.71
C THR A 112 4.61 -5.45 14.54
N TYR A 113 5.37 -6.32 13.88
CA TYR A 113 6.16 -7.35 14.55
C TYR A 113 7.62 -6.91 14.64
N GLU A 114 8.19 -6.90 15.85
CA GLU A 114 9.54 -6.39 16.18
C GLU A 114 10.70 -7.01 15.37
N LEU A 115 10.47 -8.15 14.70
CA LEU A 115 11.45 -8.91 13.92
C LEU A 115 11.63 -8.41 12.48
N CYS A 116 11.21 -7.18 12.16
CA CYS A 116 11.45 -6.58 10.84
C CYS A 116 12.72 -5.71 10.85
N PRO A 117 13.66 -5.87 9.89
CA PRO A 117 14.90 -5.10 9.88
C PRO A 117 14.61 -3.60 9.77
N GLY A 118 14.96 -2.84 10.81
CA GLY A 118 14.65 -1.41 10.91
C GLY A 118 13.57 -1.05 11.92
N ALA A 119 12.89 -2.01 12.57
CA ALA A 119 11.94 -1.74 13.66
C ALA A 119 12.54 -0.79 14.71
N TYR A 120 11.91 0.37 14.93
CA TYR A 120 12.59 1.50 15.57
C TYR A 120 12.64 1.38 17.09
N SER A 121 13.76 0.87 17.61
CA SER A 121 13.93 0.57 19.02
C SER A 121 13.99 1.79 19.97
N ASN A 122 13.86 3.03 19.48
CA ASN A 122 14.20 4.25 20.25
C ASN A 122 13.48 5.57 19.87
N SER A 123 12.63 5.66 18.85
CA SER A 123 11.97 6.94 18.51
C SER A 123 10.68 7.15 19.30
N THR A 124 10.79 7.69 20.52
CA THR A 124 9.66 8.11 21.37
C THR A 124 8.98 9.40 20.88
N SER A 125 8.88 9.58 19.56
CA SER A 125 8.13 10.67 18.92
C SER A 125 6.65 10.31 18.95
N THR A 126 5.85 11.12 19.64
CA THR A 126 4.39 11.02 19.58
C THR A 126 3.90 11.48 18.21
N SER A 127 2.77 10.94 17.74
CA SER A 127 2.31 11.18 16.37
C SER A 127 2.23 12.66 15.98
N GLU A 128 1.67 13.48 16.87
CA GLU A 128 1.56 14.93 16.67
C GLU A 128 2.90 15.64 16.42
N THR A 129 4.03 15.08 16.87
CA THR A 129 5.36 15.64 16.56
C THR A 129 5.84 15.26 15.15
N ALA A 130 5.45 14.10 14.62
CA ALA A 130 5.94 13.60 13.34
C ALA A 130 5.47 14.42 12.13
N SER A 131 4.27 15.02 12.20
CA SER A 131 3.71 15.94 11.21
C SER A 131 4.36 17.34 11.26
N ILE A 132 4.69 17.80 12.46
CA ILE A 132 5.35 19.09 12.75
C ILE A 132 6.84 19.02 12.37
N ASP A 133 7.53 17.91 12.66
CA ASP A 133 8.92 17.62 12.24
C ASP A 133 9.13 17.87 10.73
N VAL A 134 8.13 17.61 9.90
CA VAL A 134 8.22 17.83 8.45
C VAL A 134 8.34 19.32 8.11
N CYS A 135 7.72 20.20 8.92
CA CYS A 135 7.73 21.65 8.70
C CYS A 135 9.13 22.28 8.82
N GLU A 136 10.07 21.66 9.55
CA GLU A 136 11.47 22.11 9.58
C GLU A 136 12.16 22.04 8.19
N HIS A 137 11.62 21.25 7.26
CA HIS A 137 12.25 20.93 5.98
C HIS A 137 11.44 21.41 4.77
N LEU A 138 10.33 22.13 5.01
CA LEU A 138 9.44 22.67 4.00
C LEU A 138 9.47 24.20 3.73
N PRO A 139 10.26 25.07 4.41
CA PRO A 139 10.26 26.50 4.10
C PRO A 139 10.47 26.82 2.61
N GLY A 140 9.56 27.61 2.04
CA GLY A 140 9.58 27.96 0.62
C GLY A 140 9.21 26.84 -0.35
N LYS A 141 8.78 25.66 0.11
CA LYS A 141 8.46 24.50 -0.73
C LYS A 141 6.98 24.44 -1.08
N ARG A 142 6.69 23.84 -2.24
CA ARG A 142 5.35 23.44 -2.68
C ARG A 142 5.23 21.91 -2.73
N VAL A 143 4.26 21.36 -2.01
CA VAL A 143 3.99 19.92 -1.92
C VAL A 143 2.65 19.63 -2.61
N LEU A 144 2.66 18.74 -3.60
CA LEU A 144 1.45 18.28 -4.27
C LEU A 144 1.22 16.80 -4.00
N PHE A 145 0.02 16.47 -3.53
CA PHE A 145 -0.49 15.11 -3.37
C PHE A 145 -1.34 14.75 -4.59
N VAL A 146 -1.08 13.63 -5.24
CA VAL A 146 -1.87 13.12 -6.39
C VAL A 146 -2.20 11.66 -6.21
N GLY A 147 -3.48 11.30 -6.33
CA GLY A 147 -3.90 9.90 -6.26
C GLY A 147 -5.41 9.72 -6.03
N PRO A 148 -5.86 8.52 -5.66
CA PRO A 148 -7.24 8.27 -5.25
C PRO A 148 -7.54 8.87 -3.86
N ASP A 149 -8.77 8.70 -3.39
CA ASP A 149 -9.26 9.08 -2.06
C ASP A 149 -8.34 8.74 -0.86
N ALA A 150 -7.62 7.61 -0.89
CA ALA A 150 -6.59 7.30 0.12
C ALA A 150 -5.48 8.38 0.20
N THR A 151 -5.13 9.01 -0.91
CA THR A 151 -4.18 10.12 -0.95
C THR A 151 -4.81 11.44 -0.49
N TYR A 152 -6.13 11.61 -0.65
CA TYR A 152 -6.87 12.71 -0.02
C TYR A 152 -6.89 12.57 1.50
N TYR A 153 -7.09 11.35 2.00
CA TYR A 153 -7.11 11.08 3.43
C TYR A 153 -5.79 11.49 4.13
N LEU A 154 -4.64 11.16 3.54
CA LEU A 154 -3.33 11.63 4.03
C LEU A 154 -3.19 13.16 3.99
N HIS A 155 -3.73 13.82 2.97
CA HIS A 155 -3.73 15.29 2.86
C HIS A 155 -4.58 15.91 3.98
N SER A 156 -5.82 15.45 4.17
CA SER A 156 -6.69 15.90 5.26
C SER A 156 -6.12 15.62 6.65
N LEU A 157 -5.47 14.47 6.83
CA LEU A 157 -4.79 14.09 8.06
C LEU A 157 -3.65 15.06 8.42
N TRP A 158 -2.82 15.44 7.44
CA TRP A 158 -1.78 16.44 7.68
C TRP A 158 -2.37 17.78 8.12
N LEU A 159 -3.42 18.22 7.43
CA LEU A 159 -4.07 19.49 7.72
C LEU A 159 -4.69 19.50 9.13
N ALA A 160 -5.40 18.46 9.53
CA ALA A 160 -5.99 18.35 10.87
C ALA A 160 -4.93 18.39 11.99
N SER A 161 -3.79 17.73 11.79
CA SER A 161 -2.65 17.79 12.72
C SER A 161 -2.05 19.22 12.80
N LEU A 162 -1.91 19.89 11.66
CA LEU A 162 -1.42 21.26 11.59
C LEU A 162 -2.40 22.30 12.18
N GLU A 163 -3.72 22.09 12.13
CA GLU A 163 -4.70 23.00 12.77
C GLU A 163 -4.41 23.20 14.26
N LYS A 164 -4.00 22.13 14.95
CA LYS A 164 -3.61 22.16 16.37
C LYS A 164 -2.34 22.97 16.61
N HIS A 165 -1.34 22.83 15.73
CA HIS A 165 -0.02 23.46 15.87
C HIS A 165 0.01 24.94 15.42
N GLU A 166 -0.65 25.26 14.30
CA GLU A 166 -0.69 26.61 13.73
C GLU A 166 -1.81 27.49 14.32
N HIS A 167 -2.63 26.93 15.24
CA HIS A 167 -3.75 27.58 15.93
C HIS A 167 -4.75 28.27 14.98
N ARG A 168 -5.02 27.65 13.83
CA ARG A 168 -5.91 28.16 12.78
C ARG A 168 -6.54 27.01 12.00
N SER A 169 -7.68 27.24 11.34
CA SER A 169 -8.23 26.21 10.47
C SER A 169 -7.47 26.08 9.14
N HIS A 170 -7.49 24.86 8.62
CA HIS A 170 -6.99 24.43 7.33
C HIS A 170 -8.11 23.77 6.48
N THR A 171 -9.39 23.98 6.83
CA THR A 171 -10.59 23.39 6.19
C THR A 171 -10.44 23.18 4.69
N CYS A 172 -10.65 21.95 4.24
CA CYS A 172 -10.59 21.55 2.83
C CYS A 172 -11.99 21.22 2.29
N LEU A 173 -12.34 21.76 1.12
CA LEU A 173 -13.68 21.63 0.51
C LEU A 173 -13.98 20.25 -0.11
N GLY A 174 -13.09 19.26 0.04
CA GLY A 174 -13.22 17.92 -0.52
C GLY A 174 -12.20 17.58 -1.63
N PRO A 175 -12.10 16.31 -2.03
CA PRO A 175 -11.08 15.84 -2.98
C PRO A 175 -11.21 16.47 -4.38
N ALA A 176 -12.43 16.78 -4.81
CA ALA A 176 -12.69 17.44 -6.10
C ALA A 176 -12.39 18.95 -6.09
N PHE A 177 -12.32 19.59 -4.91
CA PHE A 177 -12.34 21.05 -4.76
C PHE A 177 -11.10 21.63 -4.04
N CYS A 178 -10.14 20.81 -3.64
CA CYS A 178 -8.89 21.30 -3.06
C CYS A 178 -8.10 22.15 -4.08
N THR A 179 -7.74 23.36 -3.69
CA THR A 179 -6.94 24.31 -4.49
C THR A 179 -5.51 24.40 -3.94
N PHE A 180 -5.34 24.94 -2.74
CA PHE A 180 -4.10 24.94 -1.96
C PHE A 180 -4.37 25.32 -0.50
N HIS A 181 -3.44 24.95 0.38
CA HIS A 181 -3.37 25.37 1.77
C HIS A 181 -1.97 25.93 2.01
N ASN A 182 -1.86 27.13 2.58
CA ASN A 182 -0.61 27.54 3.23
C ASN A 182 -0.45 26.66 4.48
N ILE A 183 0.76 26.17 4.77
CA ILE A 183 1.08 25.28 5.90
C ILE A 183 2.45 25.63 6.48
N CYS A 184 2.73 25.16 7.69
CA CYS A 184 3.95 25.44 8.44
C CYS A 184 4.17 26.94 8.71
N ARG A 185 3.09 27.73 8.86
CA ARG A 185 3.19 29.13 9.28
C ARG A 185 3.45 29.13 10.79
N GLN A 186 4.43 29.91 11.25
CA GLN A 186 4.62 30.13 12.68
C GLN A 186 3.35 30.77 13.30
N PRO A 187 2.94 30.35 14.50
CA PRO A 187 1.78 30.94 15.16
C PRO A 187 2.03 32.44 15.40
N ILE A 188 1.05 33.26 15.03
CA ILE A 188 1.14 34.72 15.16
C ILE A 188 0.86 35.07 16.62
N PHE A 189 1.85 35.62 17.33
CA PHE A 189 1.64 36.15 18.67
C PHE A 189 0.75 37.41 18.60
N GLU A 190 -0.22 37.52 19.51
CA GLU A 190 -1.18 38.62 19.58
C GLU A 190 -0.46 39.98 19.73
N GLY A 191 -0.36 40.70 18.62
CA GLY A 191 0.39 41.97 18.52
C GLY A 191 0.90 42.21 17.11
N ASP A 192 1.46 41.18 16.45
CA ASP A 192 1.87 41.26 15.04
C ASP A 192 0.67 41.05 14.13
N ALA A 193 -0.19 42.09 14.02
CA ALA A 193 -1.36 42.13 13.15
C ALA A 193 -0.97 42.20 11.65
N SER A 194 -0.29 41.17 11.17
CA SER A 194 0.01 40.95 9.76
C SER A 194 -1.28 40.56 9.02
N VAL A 195 -1.95 41.57 8.46
CA VAL A 195 -3.23 41.59 7.70
C VAL A 195 -3.28 40.61 6.48
N LEU A 196 -2.26 39.76 6.34
CA LEU A 196 -2.08 38.84 5.23
C LEU A 196 -2.77 37.49 5.48
N TYR A 197 -3.88 37.32 4.75
CA TYR A 197 -4.54 36.06 4.35
C TYR A 197 -5.64 35.45 5.25
N GLU A 198 -6.52 36.27 5.85
CA GLU A 198 -7.83 35.78 6.37
C GLU A 198 -8.96 35.79 5.30
N GLY A 199 -8.73 36.46 4.17
CA GLY A 199 -9.65 36.40 3.02
C GLY A 199 -9.47 35.11 2.19
N LEU A 200 -10.49 34.77 1.41
CA LEU A 200 -10.46 33.62 0.48
C LEU A 200 -9.42 33.87 -0.62
N VAL A 201 -8.22 33.30 -0.45
CA VAL A 201 -7.04 33.68 -1.26
C VAL A 201 -7.13 33.11 -2.66
N GLU A 202 -7.56 33.91 -3.63
CA GLU A 202 -7.68 33.49 -5.05
C GLU A 202 -6.36 32.99 -5.68
N LYS A 203 -5.20 33.36 -5.11
CA LYS A 203 -3.88 33.19 -5.74
C LYS A 203 -2.86 32.60 -4.78
N ALA A 204 -2.36 31.42 -5.12
CA ALA A 204 -1.31 30.71 -4.40
C ALA A 204 -0.07 31.61 -4.14
N PRO A 205 0.40 31.75 -2.88
CA PRO A 205 1.59 32.53 -2.55
C PRO A 205 2.82 32.21 -3.41
N SER A 206 3.58 33.26 -3.74
CA SER A 206 4.84 33.11 -4.49
C SER A 206 5.92 32.46 -3.63
N LYS A 207 6.93 31.86 -4.26
CA LYS A 207 8.03 31.20 -3.55
C LYS A 207 8.80 32.15 -2.62
N ASN A 208 8.92 33.42 -3.01
CA ASN A 208 9.56 34.45 -2.20
C ASN A 208 8.72 34.80 -0.96
N VAL A 209 7.38 34.80 -1.06
CA VAL A 209 6.50 34.98 0.10
C VAL A 209 6.62 33.79 1.04
N LEU A 210 6.52 32.56 0.52
CA LEU A 210 6.66 31.33 1.33
C LEU A 210 8.00 31.26 2.07
N MET A 211 9.10 31.64 1.40
CA MET A 211 10.41 31.79 2.05
C MET A 211 10.41 32.86 3.15
N ALA A 212 9.85 34.05 2.87
CA ALA A 212 9.83 35.16 3.82
C ALA A 212 8.93 34.90 5.05
N THR A 213 7.87 34.09 4.91
CA THR A 213 7.00 33.66 6.02
C THR A 213 7.44 32.34 6.67
N ASN A 214 8.60 31.79 6.26
CA ASN A 214 9.11 30.46 6.65
C ASN A 214 8.05 29.35 6.52
N SER A 215 7.15 29.47 5.55
CA SER A 215 6.00 28.59 5.37
C SER A 215 6.04 27.88 4.02
N SER A 216 5.06 27.02 3.79
CA SER A 216 5.01 26.07 2.68
C SER A 216 3.60 26.00 2.13
N LEU A 217 3.43 25.33 0.99
CA LEU A 217 2.12 25.25 0.34
C LEU A 217 1.80 23.80 -0.02
N LEU A 218 0.71 23.28 0.55
CA LEU A 218 0.19 21.93 0.32
C LEU A 218 -0.99 21.98 -0.67
N GLN A 219 -1.03 21.04 -1.61
CA GLN A 219 -2.11 20.89 -2.59
C GLN A 219 -2.49 19.42 -2.74
N TYR A 220 -3.74 19.17 -3.10
CA TYR A 220 -4.21 17.86 -3.56
C TYR A 220 -4.70 17.92 -5.01
N ALA A 221 -4.68 16.78 -5.71
CA ALA A 221 -5.37 16.55 -6.97
C ALA A 221 -5.88 15.10 -7.04
N LEU A 222 -7.20 14.93 -7.15
CA LEU A 222 -7.83 13.62 -7.33
C LEU A 222 -7.44 13.03 -8.69
N SER A 223 -6.79 11.87 -8.69
CA SER A 223 -6.60 11.05 -9.89
C SER A 223 -6.44 9.58 -9.50
N SER A 224 -7.55 8.85 -9.52
CA SER A 224 -7.58 7.42 -9.18
C SER A 224 -6.73 6.56 -10.12
N THR A 225 -6.44 7.04 -11.34
CA THR A 225 -5.63 6.33 -12.34
C THR A 225 -4.20 6.87 -12.47
N LEU A 226 -3.89 8.03 -11.88
CA LEU A 226 -2.73 8.90 -12.21
C LEU A 226 -2.63 9.31 -13.70
N HIS A 227 -3.67 9.13 -14.53
CA HIS A 227 -3.55 9.36 -15.97
C HIS A 227 -3.02 10.77 -16.31
N PRO A 228 -1.92 10.87 -17.09
CA PRO A 228 -1.31 12.16 -17.44
C PRO A 228 -2.11 12.84 -18.57
N SER A 229 -3.29 13.38 -18.24
CA SER A 229 -4.14 14.09 -19.22
C SER A 229 -3.37 15.27 -19.82
N LYS A 230 -3.45 15.40 -21.15
CA LYS A 230 -2.78 16.46 -21.93
C LYS A 230 -3.59 17.76 -21.99
N ILE A 231 -4.74 17.81 -21.31
CA ILE A 231 -5.61 18.98 -21.27
C ILE A 231 -4.96 20.03 -20.34
N GLU A 232 -4.42 21.10 -20.93
CA GLU A 232 -3.72 22.17 -20.20
C GLU A 232 -4.66 23.10 -19.40
N LYS A 233 -5.98 22.94 -19.57
CA LYS A 233 -7.00 23.71 -18.85
C LYS A 233 -7.50 22.93 -17.65
N ASP A 234 -7.18 23.42 -16.45
CA ASP A 234 -7.69 22.87 -15.19
C ASP A 234 -9.20 23.18 -14.98
N ASP A 235 -9.79 24.05 -15.80
CA ASP A 235 -11.19 24.51 -15.69
C ASP A 235 -12.22 23.49 -16.20
N VAL A 236 -11.77 22.34 -16.72
CA VAL A 236 -12.65 21.24 -17.13
C VAL A 236 -13.03 20.42 -15.88
N PRO A 237 -14.32 20.10 -15.67
CA PRO A 237 -14.73 19.18 -14.61
C PRO A 237 -13.98 17.85 -14.65
N ALA A 238 -13.93 17.13 -13.53
CA ALA A 238 -13.24 15.84 -13.44
C ALA A 238 -13.62 14.92 -14.61
N GLU A 239 -12.62 14.41 -15.32
CA GLU A 239 -12.82 13.58 -16.50
C GLU A 239 -13.29 12.20 -16.04
N ILE A 240 -14.58 11.93 -16.23
CA ILE A 240 -15.23 10.65 -15.96
C ILE A 240 -14.74 9.65 -17.01
N ILE A 241 -13.63 8.99 -16.73
CA ILE A 241 -13.06 7.98 -17.63
C ILE A 241 -13.81 6.66 -17.41
N THR A 242 -14.75 6.35 -18.31
CA THR A 242 -15.39 5.02 -18.38
C THR A 242 -14.52 4.05 -19.17
N ASP A 243 -14.02 3.01 -18.51
CA ASP A 243 -13.17 2.00 -19.14
C ASP A 243 -13.98 0.79 -19.63
N GLN A 244 -14.29 0.79 -20.92
CA GLN A 244 -15.14 -0.22 -21.59
C GLN A 244 -14.65 -1.68 -21.48
N ASN A 245 -13.39 -1.93 -21.08
CA ASN A 245 -12.87 -3.30 -20.94
C ASN A 245 -13.03 -3.86 -19.51
N VAL A 246 -13.33 -3.02 -18.52
CA VAL A 246 -13.51 -3.42 -17.11
C VAL A 246 -14.80 -2.87 -16.48
N ASP A 247 -15.56 -2.05 -17.23
CA ASP A 247 -16.79 -1.36 -16.82
C ASP A 247 -16.65 -0.60 -15.49
N MET A 248 -15.59 0.20 -15.42
CA MET A 248 -15.26 1.04 -14.26
C MET A 248 -15.28 2.52 -14.67
N VAL A 249 -15.77 3.34 -13.75
CA VAL A 249 -15.72 4.80 -13.84
C VAL A 249 -14.61 5.32 -12.92
N PHE A 250 -13.79 6.24 -13.41
CA PHE A 250 -12.73 6.87 -12.61
C PHE A 250 -12.76 8.39 -12.70
N ASP A 251 -12.84 9.05 -11.55
CA ASP A 251 -12.62 10.49 -11.42
C ASP A 251 -11.13 10.85 -11.56
N ASN A 252 -10.82 11.79 -12.46
CA ASN A 252 -9.48 12.33 -12.63
C ASN A 252 -9.52 13.84 -12.91
N LEU A 253 -8.79 14.61 -12.11
CA LEU A 253 -8.46 16.01 -12.34
C LEU A 253 -7.10 16.14 -13.05
N SER A 254 -6.92 17.22 -13.83
CA SER A 254 -5.62 17.53 -14.42
C SER A 254 -4.61 17.90 -13.33
N TRP A 255 -3.59 17.05 -13.13
CA TRP A 255 -2.59 17.21 -12.07
C TRP A 255 -1.21 17.65 -12.59
N LEU A 256 -0.91 17.45 -13.89
CA LEU A 256 0.38 17.81 -14.48
C LEU A 256 0.68 19.32 -14.36
N ARG A 257 -0.31 20.19 -14.59
CA ARG A 257 -0.13 21.64 -14.48
C ARG A 257 0.23 22.08 -13.05
N ARG A 258 -0.39 21.46 -12.04
CA ARG A 258 -0.02 21.68 -10.63
C ARG A 258 1.39 21.15 -10.34
N ALA A 259 1.69 19.94 -10.81
CA ALA A 259 2.98 19.25 -10.59
C ALA A 259 4.20 20.01 -11.14
N ARG A 260 4.07 20.71 -12.28
CA ARG A 260 5.12 21.61 -12.83
C ARG A 260 5.56 22.71 -11.86
N SER A 261 4.73 23.03 -10.88
CA SER A 261 4.98 24.09 -9.90
C SER A 261 5.35 23.58 -8.49
N ALA A 262 5.43 22.25 -8.31
CA ALA A 262 5.72 21.61 -7.04
C ALA A 262 7.24 21.36 -6.86
N ASP A 263 7.73 21.55 -5.63
CA ASP A 263 9.07 21.11 -5.22
C ASP A 263 9.10 19.62 -4.85
N ILE A 264 7.98 19.14 -4.28
CA ILE A 264 7.78 17.78 -3.79
C ILE A 264 6.46 17.25 -4.34
N LEU A 265 6.50 16.08 -4.94
CA LEU A 265 5.36 15.43 -5.60
C LEU A 265 5.12 14.07 -4.92
N VAL A 266 4.12 14.02 -4.04
CA VAL A 266 3.63 12.82 -3.37
C VAL A 266 2.59 12.15 -4.27
N ILE A 267 2.87 10.95 -4.76
CA ILE A 267 1.94 10.19 -5.60
C ILE A 267 1.62 8.81 -5.04
N ASN A 268 0.41 8.36 -5.32
CA ASN A 268 0.02 6.96 -5.26
C ASN A 268 -1.08 6.66 -6.27
N ARG A 269 -1.17 5.41 -6.69
CA ARG A 269 -2.30 4.87 -7.42
C ARG A 269 -2.93 3.74 -6.62
N GLY A 270 -4.23 3.83 -6.45
CA GLY A 270 -5.03 2.78 -5.83
C GLY A 270 -4.98 1.48 -6.64
N PRO A 271 -5.22 0.32 -6.00
CA PRO A 271 -6.04 -0.71 -6.64
C PRO A 271 -7.23 -0.07 -7.34
N LEU A 272 -7.62 -0.60 -8.48
CA LEU A 272 -8.87 -0.18 -9.11
C LEU A 272 -10.05 -0.67 -8.25
N PRO A 273 -11.11 0.12 -8.05
CA PRO A 273 -12.36 -0.39 -7.50
C PRO A 273 -12.88 -1.58 -8.32
N ALA A 274 -13.78 -2.36 -7.74
CA ALA A 274 -14.57 -3.33 -8.51
C ALA A 274 -15.45 -2.60 -9.55
N PRO A 275 -15.90 -3.27 -10.63
CA PRO A 275 -16.91 -2.70 -11.51
C PRO A 275 -18.17 -2.35 -10.72
N SER A 276 -18.89 -1.32 -11.16
CA SER A 276 -20.13 -0.86 -10.50
C SER A 276 -21.38 -1.62 -11.01
N GLU A 277 -21.23 -2.90 -11.37
CA GLU A 277 -22.39 -3.79 -11.55
C GLU A 277 -23.17 -3.83 -10.21
N PRO A 278 -24.52 -3.84 -10.23
CA PRO A 278 -25.31 -3.59 -9.03
C PRO A 278 -25.12 -4.68 -7.99
N THR A 279 -24.50 -4.32 -6.86
CA THR A 279 -24.46 -5.16 -5.66
C THR A 279 -25.88 -5.45 -5.21
N ALA A 280 -26.33 -6.68 -5.42
CA ALA A 280 -27.39 -7.24 -4.60
C ALA A 280 -26.93 -7.26 -3.13
N PRO A 281 -27.85 -7.33 -2.16
CA PRO A 281 -27.45 -7.64 -0.80
C PRO A 281 -27.00 -9.11 -0.73
N PHE A 282 -25.76 -9.33 -0.27
CA PHE A 282 -25.03 -10.60 -0.03
C PHE A 282 -25.80 -11.77 0.63
N ASN A 283 -27.06 -11.58 1.02
CA ASN A 283 -27.95 -12.61 1.54
C ASN A 283 -28.68 -13.42 0.45
N ASP A 284 -28.70 -12.96 -0.82
CA ASP A 284 -29.27 -13.73 -1.92
C ASP A 284 -28.25 -14.76 -2.43
N THR A 285 -28.67 -16.01 -2.63
CA THR A 285 -27.74 -17.15 -2.80
C THR A 285 -27.23 -17.35 -4.23
N ASP A 286 -27.66 -16.54 -5.19
CA ASP A 286 -27.22 -16.63 -6.58
C ASP A 286 -25.91 -15.87 -6.82
N SER A 287 -24.91 -16.56 -7.39
CA SER A 287 -23.54 -16.05 -7.60
C SER A 287 -23.40 -15.00 -8.72
N ASP A 288 -24.47 -14.29 -9.05
CA ASP A 288 -24.57 -13.40 -10.21
C ASP A 288 -23.87 -12.04 -10.03
N GLU A 289 -23.54 -11.65 -8.80
CA GLU A 289 -22.88 -10.38 -8.46
C GLU A 289 -21.49 -10.19 -9.12
N TRP A 290 -20.85 -11.27 -9.58
CA TRP A 290 -19.47 -11.24 -10.10
C TRP A 290 -19.34 -11.81 -11.52
N ARG A 291 -20.39 -11.62 -12.34
CA ARG A 291 -20.41 -11.98 -13.77
C ARG A 291 -19.24 -11.40 -14.56
N PHE A 292 -18.80 -10.17 -14.28
CA PHE A 292 -17.53 -9.62 -14.77
C PHE A 292 -16.35 -10.61 -14.60
N ALA A 293 -16.14 -11.14 -13.40
CA ALA A 293 -15.00 -11.98 -13.08
C ALA A 293 -15.09 -13.36 -13.77
N GLU A 294 -16.29 -13.93 -13.90
CA GLU A 294 -16.53 -15.20 -14.62
C GLU A 294 -16.37 -15.05 -16.16
N LYS A 295 -16.92 -13.98 -16.73
CA LYS A 295 -16.73 -13.62 -18.14
C LYS A 295 -15.25 -13.41 -18.45
N LEU A 296 -14.54 -12.68 -17.59
CA LEU A 296 -13.10 -12.44 -17.72
C LEU A 296 -12.27 -13.71 -17.52
N CYS A 297 -12.67 -14.58 -16.60
CA CYS A 297 -12.07 -15.90 -16.40
C CYS A 297 -12.16 -16.76 -17.68
N THR A 298 -13.32 -16.75 -18.33
CA THR A 298 -13.56 -17.45 -19.60
C THR A 298 -12.77 -16.85 -20.77
N GLN A 299 -12.61 -15.52 -20.81
CA GLN A 299 -11.92 -14.81 -21.89
C GLN A 299 -10.40 -14.78 -21.75
N ARG A 300 -9.88 -14.70 -20.51
CA ARG A 300 -8.44 -14.56 -20.22
C ARG A 300 -8.12 -15.07 -18.81
N ASN A 301 -8.01 -16.39 -18.71
CA ASN A 301 -7.45 -17.09 -17.56
C ASN A 301 -5.91 -16.91 -17.52
N TYR A 302 -5.37 -16.41 -16.41
CA TYR A 302 -3.93 -16.29 -16.13
C TYR A 302 -3.37 -17.51 -15.40
N PHE A 303 -4.23 -18.43 -14.96
CA PHE A 303 -3.84 -19.70 -14.38
C PHE A 303 -3.83 -20.81 -15.43
N ASN A 304 -3.26 -21.95 -15.08
CA ASN A 304 -3.40 -23.18 -15.89
C ASN A 304 -4.88 -23.52 -16.14
N ALA A 305 -5.15 -24.19 -17.26
CA ALA A 305 -6.52 -24.47 -17.72
C ALA A 305 -7.36 -25.18 -16.64
N GLY A 306 -8.56 -24.66 -16.38
CA GLY A 306 -9.49 -25.14 -15.35
C GLY A 306 -9.53 -24.27 -14.10
N ARG A 307 -8.37 -23.95 -13.50
CA ARG A 307 -8.28 -23.41 -12.13
C ARG A 307 -9.14 -22.18 -11.83
N CYS A 308 -9.20 -21.24 -12.76
CA CYS A 308 -9.93 -19.99 -12.54
C CYS A 308 -11.44 -20.22 -12.28
N ASN A 309 -12.03 -21.32 -12.75
CA ASN A 309 -13.43 -21.66 -12.50
C ASN A 309 -13.68 -22.41 -11.17
N GLU A 310 -12.63 -22.87 -10.46
CA GLU A 310 -12.76 -23.71 -9.25
C GLU A 310 -13.45 -23.01 -8.08
N SER A 311 -13.30 -21.69 -7.95
CA SER A 311 -13.89 -20.90 -6.85
C SER A 311 -14.07 -19.43 -7.22
N LEU A 312 -14.99 -18.73 -6.55
CA LEU A 312 -15.16 -17.29 -6.70
C LEU A 312 -13.84 -16.55 -6.41
N SER A 313 -13.12 -16.93 -5.35
CA SER A 313 -11.80 -16.37 -5.03
C SER A 313 -10.81 -16.49 -6.18
N SER A 314 -10.82 -17.60 -6.94
CA SER A 314 -9.97 -17.76 -8.13
C SER A 314 -10.37 -16.81 -9.25
N ARG A 315 -11.67 -16.60 -9.50
CA ARG A 315 -12.17 -15.62 -10.49
C ARG A 315 -11.80 -14.19 -10.10
N LEU A 316 -12.03 -13.81 -8.83
CA LEU A 316 -11.68 -12.51 -8.27
C LEU A 316 -10.17 -12.25 -8.35
N PHE A 317 -9.35 -13.27 -8.09
CA PHE A 317 -7.91 -13.18 -8.21
C PHE A 317 -7.49 -12.98 -9.67
N ASN A 318 -8.04 -13.78 -10.60
CA ASN A 318 -7.80 -13.63 -12.03
C ASN A 318 -8.18 -12.22 -12.53
N ALA A 319 -9.27 -11.66 -12.01
CA ALA A 319 -9.70 -10.29 -12.29
C ALA A 319 -8.74 -9.23 -11.70
N ALA A 320 -8.30 -9.38 -10.45
CA ALA A 320 -7.32 -8.48 -9.81
C ALA A 320 -5.98 -8.48 -10.55
N LEU A 321 -5.54 -9.66 -10.99
CA LEU A 321 -4.34 -9.86 -11.78
C LEU A 321 -4.47 -9.21 -13.16
N HIS A 322 -5.61 -9.39 -13.83
CA HIS A 322 -5.91 -8.71 -15.10
C HIS A 322 -5.87 -7.19 -14.96
N ALA A 323 -6.54 -6.64 -13.95
CA ALA A 323 -6.58 -5.20 -13.66
C ALA A 323 -5.17 -4.64 -13.45
N THR A 324 -4.34 -5.36 -12.69
CA THR A 324 -2.95 -4.97 -12.45
C THR A 324 -2.11 -4.95 -13.74
N ILE A 325 -2.17 -6.03 -14.53
CA ILE A 325 -1.36 -6.17 -15.75
C ILE A 325 -1.79 -5.18 -16.85
N ASN A 326 -3.10 -5.04 -17.11
CA ASN A 326 -3.59 -4.35 -18.31
C ASN A 326 -3.98 -2.88 -18.05
N ARG A 327 -4.24 -2.51 -16.80
CA ARG A 327 -4.69 -1.15 -16.45
C ARG A 327 -3.79 -0.45 -15.45
N PHE A 328 -3.31 -1.13 -14.41
CA PHE A 328 -2.41 -0.52 -13.42
C PHE A 328 -1.02 -0.24 -14.01
N LEU A 329 -0.25 -1.29 -14.34
CA LEU A 329 1.14 -1.15 -14.82
C LEU A 329 1.28 -0.24 -16.07
N PRO A 330 0.41 -0.32 -17.11
CA PRO A 330 0.60 0.47 -18.33
C PRO A 330 0.32 1.96 -18.16
N ALA A 331 -0.56 2.35 -17.23
CA ALA A 331 -0.80 3.77 -16.95
C ALA A 331 0.08 4.32 -15.82
N ILE A 332 0.63 3.49 -14.92
CA ILE A 332 1.83 3.86 -14.14
C ILE A 332 2.99 4.21 -15.07
N LEU A 333 3.26 3.35 -16.07
CA LEU A 333 4.28 3.59 -17.09
C LEU A 333 4.10 4.95 -17.78
N GLN A 334 2.89 5.25 -18.26
CA GLN A 334 2.57 6.55 -18.87
C GLN A 334 2.78 7.73 -17.91
N SER A 335 2.38 7.58 -16.63
CA SER A 335 2.55 8.61 -15.60
C SER A 335 4.03 8.90 -15.33
N LEU A 336 4.85 7.86 -15.19
CA LEU A 336 6.30 7.99 -14.96
C LEU A 336 7.02 8.54 -16.20
N GLN A 337 6.59 8.18 -17.40
CA GLN A 337 7.09 8.77 -18.65
C GLN A 337 6.74 10.27 -18.73
N ALA A 338 5.51 10.67 -18.39
CA ALA A 338 5.11 12.08 -18.35
C ALA A 338 5.95 12.88 -17.35
N ILE A 339 6.11 12.38 -16.11
CA ILE A 339 6.97 12.97 -15.07
C ILE A 339 8.43 13.09 -15.54
N THR A 340 8.95 12.09 -16.24
CA THR A 340 10.37 12.04 -16.68
C THR A 340 10.66 12.93 -17.88
N ASN A 341 9.70 13.06 -18.79
CA ASN A 341 9.82 13.83 -20.03
C ASN A 341 9.49 15.31 -19.85
N ASP A 342 8.67 15.67 -18.86
CA ASP A 342 8.38 17.06 -18.52
C ASP A 342 9.60 17.70 -17.81
N PRO A 343 10.18 18.79 -18.35
CA PRO A 343 11.42 19.37 -17.83
C PRO A 343 11.24 20.11 -16.51
N ASP A 344 10.00 20.39 -16.08
CA ASP A 344 9.72 21.05 -14.81
C ASP A 344 9.30 20.03 -13.74
N ILE A 345 8.42 19.08 -14.07
CA ILE A 345 8.05 18.01 -13.12
C ILE A 345 9.27 17.13 -12.78
N SER A 346 10.17 16.86 -13.74
CA SER A 346 11.37 16.03 -13.50
C SER A 346 12.42 16.65 -12.58
N LYS A 347 12.22 17.89 -12.12
CA LYS A 347 13.02 18.57 -11.08
C LYS A 347 12.48 18.29 -9.66
N ALA A 348 11.20 17.93 -9.53
CA ALA A 348 10.55 17.71 -8.24
C ALA A 348 11.05 16.44 -7.54
N SER A 349 10.96 16.44 -6.21
CA SER A 349 11.22 15.25 -5.38
C SER A 349 10.01 14.33 -5.40
N LEU A 350 10.14 13.17 -6.04
CA LEU A 350 9.04 12.23 -6.25
C LEU A 350 8.93 11.28 -5.05
N ILE A 351 7.75 11.14 -4.47
CA ILE A 351 7.54 10.30 -3.29
C ILE A 351 6.38 9.35 -3.59
N TRP A 352 6.66 8.04 -3.58
CA TRP A 352 5.64 7.01 -3.76
C TRP A 352 5.27 6.40 -2.41
N HIS A 353 4.01 6.58 -1.99
CA HIS A 353 3.54 6.12 -0.66
C HIS A 353 2.80 4.78 -0.67
N SER A 354 2.42 4.27 -1.85
CA SER A 354 1.65 3.03 -2.02
C SER A 354 0.23 3.10 -1.46
N SER A 355 -0.52 2.00 -1.61
CA SER A 355 -1.91 1.89 -1.14
C SER A 355 -2.00 0.90 0.01
N TRP A 356 -2.69 1.26 1.09
CA TRP A 356 -3.01 0.31 2.17
C TRP A 356 -4.12 -0.68 1.78
N PHE A 357 -4.21 -1.74 2.58
CA PHE A 357 -5.26 -2.74 2.48
C PHE A 357 -6.59 -2.25 3.07
N MET A 358 -7.70 -2.68 2.46
CA MET A 358 -9.06 -2.50 2.96
C MET A 358 -9.34 -3.55 4.06
N GLN A 359 -9.98 -3.16 5.16
CA GLN A 359 -10.38 -4.10 6.22
C GLN A 359 -11.69 -4.82 5.84
N PRO A 360 -11.85 -6.15 6.09
CA PRO A 360 -13.10 -6.86 5.81
C PRO A 360 -14.33 -6.32 6.58
N SER A 361 -14.09 -5.67 7.73
CA SER A 361 -15.08 -4.94 8.53
C SER A 361 -15.74 -3.75 7.81
N CYS A 362 -15.13 -3.26 6.72
CA CYS A 362 -15.59 -2.08 6.00
C CYS A 362 -16.73 -2.37 5.02
N ALA A 363 -16.66 -3.49 4.29
CA ALA A 363 -17.70 -3.90 3.35
C ALA A 363 -18.84 -4.65 4.03
N ILE A 364 -18.55 -5.48 5.05
CA ILE A 364 -19.57 -6.27 5.75
C ILE A 364 -20.24 -5.41 6.83
N ALA A 365 -21.21 -4.60 6.42
CA ALA A 365 -21.95 -3.69 7.31
C ALA A 365 -22.59 -4.38 8.53
N ASN A 366 -22.96 -5.66 8.39
CA ASN A 366 -23.71 -6.48 9.35
C ASN A 366 -22.85 -7.51 10.12
N LEU A 367 -21.53 -7.32 10.26
CA LEU A 367 -20.65 -8.28 10.96
C LEU A 367 -20.75 -8.19 12.50
N SER A 368 -21.97 -8.28 13.05
CA SER A 368 -22.29 -8.24 14.48
C SER A 368 -22.11 -9.60 15.18
N LEU A 369 -20.97 -10.26 14.94
CA LEU A 369 -20.71 -11.64 15.38
C LEU A 369 -19.32 -11.79 16.06
N ASN A 370 -19.34 -12.10 17.36
CA ASN A 370 -18.29 -12.77 18.15
C ASN A 370 -16.82 -12.47 17.76
N LEU A 371 -16.38 -11.22 17.92
CA LEU A 371 -15.05 -10.69 17.59
C LEU A 371 -13.89 -11.19 18.50
N ASN A 372 -13.99 -12.42 19.03
CA ASN A 372 -12.89 -13.09 19.76
C ASN A 372 -11.86 -13.74 18.81
N SER A 373 -12.12 -13.74 17.51
CA SER A 373 -11.23 -14.23 16.46
C SER A 373 -10.44 -13.08 15.84
N SER A 374 -9.14 -13.25 15.64
CA SER A 374 -8.35 -12.37 14.77
C SER A 374 -8.86 -12.47 13.33
N MET A 375 -9.16 -11.33 12.68
CA MET A 375 -9.39 -11.33 11.24
C MET A 375 -8.09 -11.73 10.53
N PRO A 376 -8.11 -12.74 9.65
CA PRO A 376 -6.89 -13.21 9.00
C PRO A 376 -6.34 -12.15 8.04
N LEU A 377 -5.02 -12.03 8.01
CA LEU A 377 -4.31 -11.19 7.05
C LEU A 377 -4.44 -11.77 5.64
N ILE A 378 -4.26 -10.93 4.62
CA ILE A 378 -4.37 -11.36 3.21
C ILE A 378 -3.41 -12.51 2.84
N PRO A 379 -2.15 -12.57 3.36
CA PRO A 379 -1.30 -13.74 3.20
C PRO A 379 -1.82 -15.01 3.87
N GLU A 380 -2.55 -14.88 4.97
CA GLU A 380 -3.18 -16.01 5.68
C GLU A 380 -4.41 -16.50 4.90
N ILE A 381 -5.17 -15.57 4.31
CA ILE A 381 -6.30 -15.86 3.40
C ILE A 381 -5.85 -16.60 2.13
N TRP A 382 -4.65 -16.35 1.59
CA TRP A 382 -4.10 -17.16 0.48
C TRP A 382 -3.73 -18.60 0.89
N SER A 383 -3.61 -18.88 2.19
CA SER A 383 -3.17 -20.16 2.74
C SER A 383 -4.28 -20.97 3.42
N ALA A 384 -5.49 -20.41 3.52
CA ALA A 384 -6.62 -21.05 4.18
C ALA A 384 -7.58 -21.69 3.15
N ASP A 385 -7.97 -22.94 3.38
CA ASP A 385 -8.93 -23.70 2.56
C ASP A 385 -10.37 -23.14 2.59
N ASN A 386 -10.60 -22.00 3.24
CA ASN A 386 -11.94 -21.48 3.52
C ASN A 386 -11.98 -19.93 3.36
N PRO A 387 -12.08 -19.41 2.12
CA PRO A 387 -12.02 -17.98 1.83
C PRO A 387 -13.30 -17.20 2.23
N CYS A 388 -14.33 -17.87 2.76
CA CYS A 388 -15.65 -17.33 3.08
C CYS A 388 -15.69 -16.29 4.22
N LEU A 389 -14.53 -15.81 4.69
CA LEU A 389 -14.39 -14.84 5.79
C LEU A 389 -14.12 -13.40 5.31
N VAL A 390 -13.93 -13.19 4.00
CA VAL A 390 -13.76 -11.84 3.41
C VAL A 390 -14.68 -11.69 2.22
N ASP A 391 -15.31 -10.53 2.13
CA ASP A 391 -16.19 -10.18 1.04
C ASP A 391 -15.44 -10.07 -0.31
N PRO A 392 -16.12 -10.31 -1.44
CA PRO A 392 -15.51 -10.25 -2.77
C PRO A 392 -14.80 -8.93 -3.12
N GLN A 393 -15.31 -7.78 -2.65
CA GLN A 393 -14.79 -6.46 -3.02
C GLN A 393 -13.47 -6.15 -2.30
N THR A 394 -13.42 -6.35 -0.99
CA THR A 394 -12.20 -6.31 -0.17
C THR A 394 -11.18 -7.31 -0.70
N PHE A 395 -11.58 -8.55 -1.02
CA PHE A 395 -10.67 -9.57 -1.55
C PHE A 395 -10.03 -9.13 -2.88
N TYR A 396 -10.83 -8.61 -3.82
CA TYR A 396 -10.37 -8.11 -5.12
C TYR A 396 -9.46 -6.87 -4.99
N TYR A 397 -9.83 -5.90 -4.15
CA TYR A 397 -9.01 -4.72 -3.85
C TYR A 397 -7.67 -5.11 -3.19
N ASN A 398 -7.71 -5.98 -2.18
CA ASN A 398 -6.51 -6.38 -1.43
C ASN A 398 -5.57 -7.27 -2.24
N SER A 399 -6.09 -8.07 -3.17
CA SER A 399 -5.29 -8.83 -4.13
C SER A 399 -4.44 -7.88 -4.99
N GLN A 400 -5.08 -6.92 -5.66
CA GLN A 400 -4.37 -5.85 -6.40
C GLN A 400 -3.37 -5.08 -5.52
N ALA A 401 -3.77 -4.69 -4.31
CA ALA A 401 -2.89 -3.98 -3.38
C ALA A 401 -1.63 -4.78 -3.05
N HIS A 402 -1.72 -6.12 -2.94
CA HIS A 402 -0.54 -6.94 -2.74
C HIS A 402 0.41 -6.91 -3.94
N PHE A 403 -0.10 -7.04 -5.17
CA PHE A 403 0.74 -7.01 -6.36
C PHE A 403 1.41 -5.63 -6.51
N ASN A 404 0.65 -4.57 -6.24
CA ASN A 404 1.15 -3.20 -6.20
C ASN A 404 2.33 -3.06 -5.21
N PHE A 405 2.20 -3.58 -3.98
CA PHE A 405 3.29 -3.61 -3.00
C PHE A 405 4.51 -4.43 -3.44
N ALA A 406 4.31 -5.60 -4.06
CA ALA A 406 5.40 -6.48 -4.44
C ALA A 406 6.24 -5.92 -5.61
N TYR A 407 5.60 -5.26 -6.57
CA TYR A 407 6.20 -5.06 -7.90
C TYR A 407 6.42 -3.59 -8.33
N ILE A 408 5.66 -2.61 -7.79
CA ILE A 408 5.97 -1.19 -8.02
C ILE A 408 7.39 -0.82 -7.53
N PRO A 409 7.86 -1.30 -6.35
CA PRO A 409 9.25 -1.14 -5.91
C PRO A 409 10.32 -1.47 -6.96
N LEU A 410 10.11 -2.53 -7.73
CA LEU A 410 11.07 -3.01 -8.72
C LEU A 410 11.13 -2.06 -9.92
N THR A 411 9.95 -1.72 -10.47
CA THR A 411 9.80 -0.93 -11.69
C THR A 411 10.22 0.54 -11.54
N MET A 412 9.85 1.20 -10.43
CA MET A 412 10.13 2.63 -10.23
C MET A 412 11.63 2.96 -10.15
N SER A 413 12.46 2.01 -9.71
CA SER A 413 13.92 2.19 -9.60
C SER A 413 14.60 2.51 -10.93
N SER A 414 13.99 2.10 -12.06
CA SER A 414 14.46 2.33 -13.43
C SER A 414 14.20 3.76 -13.93
N TYR A 415 13.06 4.34 -13.53
CA TYR A 415 12.55 5.61 -14.07
C TYR A 415 13.19 6.84 -13.44
N ALA A 416 13.43 6.78 -12.14
CA ALA A 416 14.03 7.89 -11.42
C ALA A 416 15.44 8.20 -11.96
N LYS A 417 15.69 9.47 -12.31
CA LYS A 417 17.06 10.00 -12.19
C LYS A 417 17.49 9.80 -10.73
N PRO A 418 18.76 9.45 -10.46
CA PRO A 418 19.16 8.82 -9.20
C PRO A 418 18.92 9.64 -7.92
N SER A 419 18.55 10.93 -8.03
CA SER A 419 18.43 11.92 -6.96
C SER A 419 17.03 12.16 -6.37
N SER A 420 15.92 11.75 -7.00
CA SER A 420 14.58 12.28 -6.63
C SER A 420 13.51 11.30 -6.13
N ALA A 421 13.42 10.05 -6.62
CA ALA A 421 12.30 9.16 -6.24
C ALA A 421 12.54 8.40 -4.93
N ARG A 422 11.69 8.55 -3.90
CA ARG A 422 11.84 7.88 -2.59
C ARG A 422 10.50 7.29 -2.09
N PHE A 423 10.60 6.39 -1.11
CA PHE A 423 9.50 5.62 -0.52
C PHE A 423 9.44 5.89 0.99
N LEU A 424 8.33 5.57 1.66
CA LEU A 424 8.03 5.95 3.06
C LEU A 424 7.67 4.73 3.93
N GLU A 425 8.03 4.75 5.22
CA GLU A 425 7.88 3.65 6.21
C GLU A 425 6.68 3.80 7.18
N PRO A 426 6.27 2.76 7.97
CA PRO A 426 5.06 2.79 8.81
C PRO A 426 5.18 2.38 10.33
N GLU A 427 4.87 3.25 11.32
CA GLU A 427 4.75 2.95 12.80
C GLU A 427 3.72 3.84 13.60
N THR A 428 3.30 3.49 14.84
CA THR A 428 1.90 3.72 15.38
C THR A 428 1.65 4.54 16.70
N HIS A 429 0.55 5.36 16.86
CA HIS A 429 -0.47 5.35 17.99
C HIS A 429 -1.35 6.61 18.37
N GLN A 430 -2.70 6.43 18.42
CA GLN A 430 -3.84 6.97 19.29
C GLN A 430 -4.14 8.50 19.41
N ASP A 431 -5.40 9.02 19.39
CA ASP A 431 -6.80 8.50 19.20
C ASP A 431 -7.80 9.66 18.87
N LEU A 432 -8.90 9.47 18.09
CA LEU A 432 -10.27 10.07 18.28
C LEU A 432 -11.26 9.99 17.07
N SER A 433 -12.58 10.05 17.36
CA SER A 433 -13.78 10.03 16.49
C SER A 433 -13.91 11.20 15.49
N SER A 434 -14.65 11.16 14.35
CA SER A 434 -15.37 10.10 13.59
C SER A 434 -15.71 10.69 12.17
N ASP A 435 -16.67 10.28 11.30
CA ASP A 435 -17.83 9.37 11.34
C ASP A 435 -18.25 8.87 9.92
N SER A 436 -19.24 7.97 9.84
CA SER A 436 -19.77 7.28 8.64
C SER A 436 -18.79 6.34 7.90
N LYS A 437 -19.30 5.21 7.36
CA LYS A 437 -18.48 4.11 6.80
C LYS A 437 -18.11 4.32 5.32
N ASP A 438 -17.07 5.10 5.05
CA ASP A 438 -16.36 5.10 3.76
C ASP A 438 -14.88 4.81 4.00
N CYS A 439 -14.48 3.54 4.17
CA CYS A 439 -13.11 3.20 4.55
C CYS A 439 -12.01 3.55 3.51
N LEU A 440 -12.37 4.07 2.33
CA LEU A 440 -11.41 4.56 1.35
C LEU A 440 -11.14 6.06 1.50
N ARG A 441 -12.14 6.85 1.93
CA ARG A 441 -12.03 8.29 2.25
C ARG A 441 -11.75 8.56 3.73
N HIS A 442 -12.32 7.73 4.58
CA HIS A 442 -12.39 7.81 6.03
C HIS A 442 -12.36 6.38 6.60
N PRO A 443 -11.18 5.75 6.81
CA PRO A 443 -11.10 4.54 7.62
C PRO A 443 -11.75 4.82 8.98
N TRP A 444 -12.94 4.24 9.20
CA TRP A 444 -13.82 4.54 10.31
C TRP A 444 -14.27 3.27 11.05
N PRO A 445 -14.20 3.22 12.39
CA PRO A 445 -13.46 4.13 13.28
C PRO A 445 -12.00 4.38 12.91
N THR A 446 -11.41 5.38 13.54
CA THR A 446 -10.14 6.05 13.24
C THR A 446 -8.90 5.18 13.52
N PHE A 447 -8.89 3.97 12.95
CA PHE A 447 -7.96 2.89 13.24
C PHE A 447 -6.55 3.19 12.75
N GLY A 448 -5.77 3.83 13.62
CA GLY A 448 -4.43 4.28 13.27
C GLY A 448 -4.45 5.48 12.34
N VAL A 449 -5.26 6.50 12.66
CA VAL A 449 -5.08 7.87 12.14
C VAL A 449 -3.65 8.34 12.42
N GLU A 450 -3.27 8.23 13.67
CA GLU A 450 -2.03 8.69 14.31
C GLU A 450 -0.94 7.62 14.18
N SER A 451 -1.35 6.39 13.85
CA SER A 451 -0.45 5.54 13.09
C SER A 451 -0.14 6.18 11.74
N LEU A 452 -1.09 6.27 10.81
CA LEU A 452 -0.86 6.70 9.43
C LEU A 452 -0.14 8.06 9.34
N GLU A 453 -0.33 8.92 10.32
CA GLU A 453 0.44 10.14 10.55
C GLU A 453 1.90 9.86 10.94
N ALA A 454 2.20 9.19 12.05
CA ALA A 454 3.56 8.85 12.47
C ALA A 454 4.32 7.97 11.44
N ILE A 455 3.62 7.01 10.82
CA ILE A 455 3.96 6.28 9.58
C ILE A 455 4.48 7.32 8.55
N PHE A 456 3.56 8.07 7.96
CA PHE A 456 3.80 8.76 6.70
C PHE A 456 4.66 10.01 6.90
N PHE A 457 4.35 10.84 7.90
CA PHE A 457 5.08 12.09 8.14
C PHE A 457 6.42 11.86 8.81
N GLY A 458 6.53 10.89 9.73
CA GLY A 458 7.82 10.49 10.30
C GLY A 458 8.78 9.98 9.23
N ALA A 459 8.27 9.22 8.26
CA ALA A 459 9.03 8.82 7.08
C ALA A 459 9.29 10.00 6.10
N LEU A 460 8.32 10.90 5.90
CA LEU A 460 8.45 12.06 5.02
C LEU A 460 9.54 13.01 5.52
N GLY A 461 9.54 13.36 6.81
CA GLY A 461 10.60 14.13 7.45
C GLY A 461 11.97 13.45 7.33
N LYS A 462 12.06 12.13 7.52
CA LYS A 462 13.30 11.36 7.25
C LYS A 462 13.74 11.48 5.78
N VAL A 463 12.81 11.46 4.82
CA VAL A 463 13.10 11.65 3.39
C VAL A 463 13.57 13.09 3.09
N LEU A 464 12.87 14.11 3.59
CA LEU A 464 13.18 15.52 3.31
C LEU A 464 14.53 15.96 3.93
N ARG A 465 14.88 15.47 5.13
CA ARG A 465 16.22 15.61 5.75
C ARG A 465 17.39 15.08 4.92
N ASN A 466 17.11 14.40 3.81
CA ASN A 466 18.09 13.83 2.89
C ASN A 466 17.91 14.38 1.44
N VAL A 467 17.05 15.40 1.24
CA VAL A 467 16.73 16.04 -0.05
C VAL A 467 17.05 17.54 -0.02
N VAL A 468 16.72 18.20 1.08
CA VAL A 468 17.00 19.61 1.37
C VAL A 468 18.35 19.73 2.06
#